data_AF-A0A2I0NZQ8-F1
#
_entry.id   AF-A0A2I0NZQ8-F1
#
_cell.length_a   1.000
_cell.length_b   1.000
_cell.length_c   1.000
_cell.angle_alpha   90.00
_cell.angle_beta   90.00
_cell.angle_gamma   90.00
#
_symmetry.space_group_name_H-M   'P 1'
#
loop_
_entity.id
_entity.type
_entity.pdbx_description
1 polymer ?
#
loop_
_entity_poly.entity_id
_entity_poly.type
_entity_poly.pdbx_seq_one_letter_code
_entity_poly.pdbx_strand_id
1 'polypeptide(L)'
;MSDNLPVPVKIIRVVQEAPNVKSIFFDTSFKSVPGQFVMVWVPGVDEIPMALSAPDAITVQEIGEATRILGGFQPGDMIGIRGPFGNGFSASGRVMAIAGGVGAAP
;
A
#
# COMPACT_ATOMS: atom_id res chain seq x y z
N MET A 1 -20.79 -8.07 -12.84
CA MET A 1 -19.35 -8.33 -12.78
C MET A 1 -18.68 -6.97 -12.95
N SER A 2 -18.50 -6.25 -11.86
CA SER A 2 -17.89 -4.92 -11.88
C SER A 2 -16.39 -5.06 -12.15
N ASP A 3 -15.90 -4.29 -13.11
CA ASP A 3 -14.57 -4.42 -13.72
C ASP A 3 -13.46 -4.47 -12.66
N ASN A 4 -12.66 -5.53 -12.70
CA ASN A 4 -11.49 -5.77 -11.84
C ASN A 4 -10.28 -4.92 -12.32
N LEU A 5 -10.54 -3.69 -12.78
CA LEU A 5 -9.52 -2.77 -13.27
C LEU A 5 -8.96 -1.97 -12.09
N PRO A 6 -7.65 -1.68 -12.08
CA PRO A 6 -7.06 -0.80 -11.08
C PRO A 6 -7.69 0.60 -11.12
N VAL A 7 -8.02 1.14 -9.96
CA VAL A 7 -8.41 2.55 -9.79
C VAL A 7 -7.15 3.40 -9.93
N PRO A 8 -7.05 4.30 -10.93
CA PRO A 8 -5.92 5.19 -11.05
C PRO A 8 -5.97 6.22 -9.93
N VAL A 9 -4.87 6.37 -9.19
CA VAL A 9 -4.74 7.35 -8.11
C VAL A 9 -3.47 8.16 -8.31
N LYS A 10 -3.52 9.42 -7.88
CA LYS A 10 -2.37 10.32 -7.93
C LYS A 10 -1.65 10.33 -6.60
N ILE A 11 -0.33 10.20 -6.62
CA ILE A 11 0.49 10.39 -5.43
C ILE A 11 0.49 11.88 -5.08
N ILE A 12 0.09 12.18 -3.85
CA ILE A 12 0.00 13.55 -3.32
C ILE A 12 1.11 13.88 -2.34
N ARG A 13 1.69 12.86 -1.69
CA ARG A 13 2.74 13.03 -0.69
C ARG A 13 3.56 11.76 -0.53
N VAL A 14 4.86 11.91 -0.36
CA VAL A 14 5.79 10.82 -0.04
C VAL A 14 6.57 11.22 1.21
N VAL A 15 6.67 10.31 2.18
CA VAL A 15 7.42 10.49 3.43
C VAL A 15 8.51 9.44 3.50
N GLN A 16 9.74 9.86 3.77
CA GLN A 16 10.85 8.95 4.09
C GLN A 16 10.76 8.57 5.56
N GLU A 17 10.43 7.31 5.85
CA GLU A 17 10.31 6.81 7.24
C GLU A 17 11.66 6.28 7.77
N ALA A 18 12.44 5.63 6.90
CA ALA A 18 13.77 5.09 7.19
C ALA A 18 14.58 4.96 5.87
N PRO A 19 15.90 4.71 5.84
CA PRO A 19 16.72 4.76 4.61
C PRO A 19 16.20 4.01 3.38
N ASN A 20 15.43 2.93 3.57
CA ASN A 20 14.80 2.14 2.51
C ASN A 20 13.29 1.95 2.71
N VAL A 21 12.65 2.78 3.53
CA VAL A 21 11.22 2.71 3.82
C VAL A 21 10.58 4.06 3.56
N LYS A 22 9.52 4.06 2.75
CA LYS A 22 8.75 5.26 2.42
C LYS A 22 7.26 4.99 2.58
N SER A 23 6.53 5.99 3.07
CA SER A 23 5.06 6.01 3.02
C SER A 23 4.61 6.88 1.86
N ILE A 24 3.77 6.32 0.99
CA ILE A 24 3.23 6.97 -0.21
C ILE A 24 1.74 7.19 0.02
N PHE A 25 1.33 8.45 -0.04
CA PHE A 25 -0.05 8.88 0.13
C PHE A 25 -0.63 9.28 -1.23
N PHE A 26 -1.87 8.91 -1.47
CA PHE A 26 -2.57 9.16 -2.72
C PHE A 26 -3.90 9.90 -2.49
N ASP A 27 -4.48 10.43 -3.56
CA ASP A 27 -5.66 11.31 -3.53
C ASP A 27 -7.00 10.62 -3.27
N THR A 28 -7.00 9.30 -3.13
CA THR A 28 -8.21 8.47 -3.09
C THR A 28 -8.17 7.49 -1.92
N SER A 29 -9.10 7.54 -0.98
CA SER A 29 -9.14 6.55 0.12
C SER A 29 -9.84 5.25 -0.26
N PHE A 30 -9.32 4.13 0.21
CA PHE A 30 -9.91 2.80 0.09
C PHE A 30 -10.37 2.32 1.47
N LYS A 31 -11.55 1.68 1.50
CA LYS A 31 -12.04 1.01 2.70
C LYS A 31 -11.45 -0.40 2.74
N SER A 32 -10.77 -0.73 3.83
CA SER A 32 -10.29 -2.09 4.12
C SER A 32 -10.53 -2.42 5.59
N VAL A 33 -10.52 -3.72 5.90
CA VAL A 33 -10.43 -4.20 7.29
C VAL A 33 -8.99 -4.66 7.59
N PRO A 34 -8.55 -4.63 8.86
CA PRO A 34 -7.22 -5.10 9.24
C PRO A 34 -6.92 -6.50 8.68
N GLY A 35 -5.71 -6.67 8.12
CA GLY A 35 -5.29 -7.91 7.47
C GLY A 35 -5.67 -8.05 6.00
N GLN A 36 -6.36 -7.07 5.41
CA GLN A 36 -6.50 -6.96 3.96
C GLN A 36 -5.33 -6.19 3.32
N PHE A 37 -5.18 -6.37 2.02
CA PHE A 37 -4.16 -5.70 1.21
C PHE A 37 -4.74 -5.23 -0.13
N VAL A 38 -4.02 -4.38 -0.84
CA VAL A 38 -4.34 -3.96 -2.21
C VAL A 38 -3.24 -4.43 -3.16
N MET A 39 -3.60 -4.62 -4.42
CA MET A 39 -2.62 -4.79 -5.48
C MET A 39 -2.29 -3.41 -6.06
N VAL A 40 -1.01 -3.05 -6.02
CA VAL A 40 -0.48 -1.78 -6.51
C VAL A 40 0.12 -2.01 -7.87
N TRP A 41 -0.53 -1.50 -8.89
CA TRP A 41 -0.03 -1.52 -10.26
C TRP A 41 0.93 -0.37 -10.48
N VAL A 42 2.17 -0.72 -10.81
CA VAL A 42 3.24 0.21 -11.19
C VAL A 42 3.28 0.25 -12.72
N PRO A 43 2.93 1.38 -13.37
CA PRO A 43 2.84 1.44 -14.82
C PRO A 43 4.11 0.98 -15.53
N GLY A 44 3.97 0.02 -16.44
CA GLY A 44 5.08 -0.52 -17.24
C GLY A 44 6.02 -1.48 -16.51
N VAL A 45 5.71 -1.86 -15.26
CA VAL A 45 6.55 -2.76 -14.45
C VAL A 45 5.79 -4.03 -14.07
N ASP A 46 4.99 -3.99 -13.01
CA ASP A 46 4.30 -5.14 -12.44
C ASP A 46 3.18 -4.68 -11.49
N GLU A 47 2.45 -5.64 -10.93
CA GLU A 47 1.46 -5.42 -9.87
C GLU A 47 1.89 -6.15 -8.59
N ILE A 48 2.12 -5.39 -7.51
CA ILE A 48 2.62 -5.94 -6.24
C ILE A 48 1.61 -5.81 -5.10
N PRO A 49 1.46 -6.83 -4.24
CA PRO A 49 0.58 -6.75 -3.08
C PRO A 49 1.17 -5.86 -2.00
N MET A 50 0.40 -4.89 -1.50
CA MET A 50 0.79 -3.98 -0.43
C MET A 50 -0.35 -3.83 0.58
N ALA A 51 -0.01 -3.83 1.86
CA ALA A 51 -0.98 -3.44 2.87
C ALA A 51 -1.20 -1.93 2.82
N LEU A 52 -2.44 -1.52 3.12
CA LEU A 52 -2.76 -0.12 3.37
C LEU A 52 -2.26 0.24 4.77
N SER A 53 -1.38 1.23 4.88
CA SER A 53 -0.90 1.78 6.16
C SER A 53 -1.78 2.94 6.66
N ALA A 54 -2.59 3.48 5.76
CA ALA A 54 -3.75 4.32 6.04
C ALA A 54 -4.79 4.10 4.92
N PRO A 55 -6.04 4.56 5.05
CA PRO A 55 -7.03 4.43 3.98
C PRO A 55 -6.54 4.98 2.63
N ASP A 56 -5.65 5.96 2.65
CA ASP A 56 -5.08 6.66 1.50
C ASP A 56 -3.56 6.49 1.38
N ALA A 57 -2.97 5.46 2.01
CA ALA A 57 -1.52 5.28 2.00
C ALA A 57 -1.06 3.82 2.00
N ILE A 58 0.12 3.62 1.42
CA ILE A 58 0.90 2.38 1.54
C ILE A 58 2.29 2.72 2.08
N THR A 59 2.92 1.78 2.79
CA THR A 59 4.32 1.89 3.18
C THR A 59 5.14 0.82 2.47
N VAL A 60 6.12 1.25 1.70
CA VAL A 60 6.97 0.39 0.87
C VAL A 60 8.37 0.31 1.45
N GLN A 61 8.90 -0.91 1.50
CA GLN A 61 10.31 -1.16 1.74
C GLN A 61 11.01 -1.55 0.43
N GLU A 62 12.09 -0.87 0.08
CA GLU A 62 12.82 -1.02 -1.18
C GLU A 62 13.75 -2.26 -1.15
N ILE A 63 13.19 -3.45 -1.36
CA ILE A 63 13.90 -4.74 -1.31
C ILE A 63 14.05 -5.45 -2.66
N GLY A 64 13.33 -5.02 -3.69
CA GLY A 64 13.33 -5.61 -5.03
C GLY A 64 13.13 -4.57 -6.13
N GLU A 65 13.08 -4.99 -7.38
CA GLU A 65 12.96 -4.10 -8.54
C GLU A 65 11.67 -3.28 -8.51
N ALA A 66 10.51 -3.93 -8.41
CA ALA A 66 9.21 -3.25 -8.37
C ALA A 66 9.07 -2.29 -7.17
N THR A 67 9.57 -2.68 -5.99
CA THR A 67 9.50 -1.83 -4.78
C THR A 67 10.48 -0.66 -4.82
N ARG A 68 11.64 -0.80 -5.48
CA ARG A 68 12.56 0.32 -5.72
C ARG A 68 11.97 1.32 -6.71
N ILE A 69 11.35 0.84 -7.79
CA ILE A 69 10.69 1.72 -8.76
C ILE A 69 9.56 2.47 -8.06
N LEU A 70 8.68 1.76 -7.36
CA LEU A 70 7.59 2.38 -6.59
C LEU A 70 8.11 3.37 -5.53
N GLY A 71 9.17 3.02 -4.80
CA GLY A 71 9.82 3.91 -3.84
C GLY A 71 10.46 5.15 -4.47
N GLY A 72 10.76 5.12 -5.77
CA GLY A 72 11.27 6.25 -6.54
C GLY A 72 10.22 7.27 -6.96
N PHE A 73 8.92 6.95 -6.83
CA PHE A 73 7.84 7.82 -7.28
C PHE A 73 7.71 9.07 -6.39
N GLN A 74 7.22 10.14 -7.00
CA GLN A 74 7.10 11.47 -6.40
C GLN A 74 5.65 11.96 -6.45
N PRO A 75 5.30 12.98 -5.64
CA PRO A 75 4.02 13.66 -5.78
C PRO A 75 3.79 14.14 -7.22
N GLY A 76 2.67 13.76 -7.81
CA GLY A 76 2.41 13.96 -9.23
C GLY A 76 2.24 12.67 -10.03
N ASP A 77 2.97 11.61 -9.64
CA ASP A 77 2.97 10.33 -10.35
C ASP A 77 1.67 9.56 -10.16
N MET A 78 1.37 8.67 -11.11
CA MET A 78 0.14 7.87 -11.14
C MET A 78 0.46 6.40 -10.88
N ILE A 79 -0.35 5.76 -10.04
CA ILE A 79 -0.34 4.31 -9.80
C ILE A 79 -1.77 3.77 -9.91
N GLY A 80 -1.92 2.47 -10.13
CA GLY A 80 -3.22 1.80 -10.04
C GLY A 80 -3.37 1.08 -8.71
N ILE A 81 -4.55 1.17 -8.09
CA ILE A 81 -4.87 0.43 -6.87
C ILE A 81 -6.06 -0.48 -7.12
N ARG A 82 -5.93 -1.76 -6.78
CA ARG A 82 -6.98 -2.76 -6.96
C ARG A 82 -7.19 -3.55 -5.67
N GLY A 83 -8.45 -3.86 -5.35
CA GLY A 83 -8.84 -4.54 -4.12
C GLY A 83 -9.89 -3.75 -3.31
N PRO A 84 -9.94 -3.93 -1.97
CA PRO A 84 -9.04 -4.75 -1.16
C PRO A 84 -9.21 -6.26 -1.39
N PHE A 85 -8.13 -7.01 -1.17
CA PHE A 85 -8.06 -8.47 -1.19
C PHE A 85 -7.79 -9.02 0.20
N GLY A 86 -8.03 -10.32 0.38
CA GLY A 86 -7.89 -11.02 1.66
C GLY A 86 -9.16 -10.95 2.50
N ASN A 87 -9.24 -11.83 3.50
CA ASN A 87 -10.41 -11.97 4.36
C ASN A 87 -10.38 -11.03 5.58
N GLY A 88 -9.22 -10.44 5.88
CA GLY A 88 -8.98 -9.68 7.10
C GLY A 88 -9.05 -10.53 8.37
N PHE A 89 -8.92 -9.86 9.52
CA PHE A 89 -9.14 -10.45 10.83
C PHE A 89 -9.95 -9.51 11.72
N SER A 90 -10.58 -10.09 12.74
CA SER A 90 -11.21 -9.34 13.83
C SER A 90 -10.48 -9.66 15.12
N ALA A 91 -10.28 -8.63 15.95
CA ALA A 91 -9.64 -8.77 17.24
C ALA A 91 -10.64 -8.34 18.32
N SER A 92 -10.80 -9.15 19.37
CA SER A 92 -11.72 -8.86 20.48
C SER A 92 -11.07 -9.24 21.81
N GLY A 93 -11.44 -8.55 22.89
CA GLY A 93 -10.88 -8.76 24.23
C GLY A 93 -9.48 -8.13 24.40
N ARG A 94 -8.60 -8.80 25.16
CA ARG A 94 -7.22 -8.34 25.37
C ARG A 94 -6.32 -8.88 24.27
N VAL A 95 -5.71 -7.97 23.51
CA VAL A 95 -4.93 -8.30 22.31
C VAL A 95 -3.52 -7.73 22.46
N MET A 96 -2.52 -8.50 22.04
CA MET A 96 -1.12 -8.06 21.89
C MET A 96 -0.76 -8.13 20.41
N ALA A 97 -0.40 -7.00 19.82
CA ALA A 97 0.14 -6.94 18.47
C ALA A 97 1.67 -6.96 18.53
N ILE A 98 2.30 -7.77 17.68
CA ILE A 98 3.75 -7.85 17.52
C ILE A 98 4.04 -7.58 16.05
N ALA A 99 4.93 -6.64 15.78
CA ALA A 99 5.34 -6.28 14.44
C ALA A 99 6.86 -6.12 14.37
N GLY A 100 7.41 -6.32 13.17
CA GLY A 100 8.85 -6.14 12.88
C GLY A 100 9.05 -5.55 11.49
N GLY A 101 9.95 -4.58 11.40
CA GLY A 101 10.24 -3.87 10.14
C GLY A 101 8.98 -3.22 9.53
N VAL A 102 8.84 -3.32 8.21
CA VAL A 102 7.67 -2.78 7.48
C VAL A 102 6.35 -3.49 7.82
N GLY A 103 6.41 -4.64 8.50
CA GLY A 103 5.22 -5.34 9.00
C GLY A 103 4.47 -4.58 10.10
N ALA A 104 4.98 -3.43 10.57
CA ALA A 104 4.28 -2.52 11.48
C ALA A 104 3.39 -1.49 10.78
N ALA A 105 3.45 -1.42 9.44
CA ALA A 105 2.66 -0.48 8.66
C ALA A 105 1.15 -0.84 8.54
N PRO A 106 0.75 -2.10 8.32
CA PRO A 106 -0.66 -2.52 8.40
C PRO A 106 -1.22 -2.43 9.82
#